data_AF-A0A7G7WZ78-F1
#
_entry.id   AF-A0A7G7WZ78-F1
#
_cell.length_a   1.000
_cell.length_b   1.000
_cell.length_c   1.000
_cell.angle_alpha   90.00
_cell.angle_beta   90.00
_cell.angle_gamma   90.00
#
_symmetry.space_group_name_H-M   'P 1'
#
loop_
_entity.id
_entity.type
_entity.pdbx_description
1 polymer ?
#
loop_
_entity_poly.entity_id
_entity_poly.type
_entity_poly.pdbx_seq_one_letter_code
_entity_poly.pdbx_strand_id
1 'polypeptide(L)'
;MKLHIVPLLLLTALQAVRATITGLDPQYPHLGILWCEPCSLDKCHDATYCKGGKIPDACNCCKVCARVEDELCGGKWYMWGKCDQGLYCDVTGGTWSDPRGVCRKTAA
;
A
#
# COMPACT_ATOMS: atom_id res chain seq x y z
N MET A 1 -7.77 -10.12 56.91
CA MET A 1 -6.92 -10.28 55.71
C MET A 1 -7.63 -9.62 54.55
N LYS A 2 -7.22 -8.39 54.17
CA LYS A 2 -7.80 -7.64 53.07
C LYS A 2 -7.07 -8.03 51.79
N LEU A 3 -7.83 -8.64 50.88
CA LEU A 3 -7.37 -9.24 49.64
C LEU A 3 -7.04 -8.13 48.63
N HIS A 4 -5.75 -7.80 48.49
CA HIS A 4 -5.23 -6.80 47.56
C HIS A 4 -5.24 -7.30 46.10
N ILE A 5 -6.41 -7.68 45.58
CA ILE A 5 -6.58 -8.16 44.17
C ILE A 5 -6.99 -7.03 43.21
N VAL A 6 -7.37 -5.86 43.73
CA VAL A 6 -7.80 -4.71 42.92
C VAL A 6 -6.69 -4.00 42.10
N PRO A 7 -5.38 -4.03 42.44
CA PRO A 7 -4.42 -3.22 41.69
C PRO A 7 -3.98 -3.85 40.35
N LEU A 8 -4.14 -5.17 40.15
CA LEU A 8 -3.72 -5.81 38.90
C LEU A 8 -4.69 -5.61 37.72
N LEU A 9 -6.01 -5.53 37.99
CA LEU A 9 -7.01 -5.36 36.93
C LEU A 9 -7.07 -3.93 36.38
N LEU A 10 -6.58 -2.94 37.14
CA LEU A 10 -6.44 -1.56 36.66
C LEU A 10 -5.17 -1.36 35.81
N LEU A 11 -4.11 -2.14 36.05
CA LEU A 11 -2.87 -2.09 35.28
C LEU A 11 -3.02 -2.66 33.86
N THR A 12 -3.88 -3.67 33.67
CA THR A 12 -4.14 -4.25 32.34
C THR A 12 -4.92 -3.31 31.41
N ALA A 13 -5.70 -2.38 31.96
CA ALA A 13 -6.45 -1.40 31.16
C ALA A 13 -5.54 -0.32 30.54
N LEU A 14 -4.43 0.05 31.19
CA LEU A 14 -3.47 1.03 30.63
C LEU A 14 -2.58 0.43 29.53
N GLN A 15 -2.32 -0.88 29.54
CA GLN A 15 -1.45 -1.51 28.53
C GLN A 15 -2.14 -1.65 27.17
N ALA A 16 -3.46 -1.76 27.12
CA ALA A 16 -4.21 -1.83 25.86
C ALA A 16 -4.28 -0.47 25.12
N VAL A 17 -4.20 0.65 25.83
CA VAL A 17 -4.28 2.01 25.24
C VAL A 17 -2.97 2.42 24.55
N ARG A 18 -1.83 1.81 24.87
CA ARG A 18 -0.55 2.11 24.20
C ARG A 18 -0.38 1.50 22.81
N ALA A 19 -1.16 0.46 22.48
CA ALA A 19 -1.01 -0.26 21.22
C ALA A 19 -1.71 0.42 20.03
N THR A 20 -2.48 1.49 20.25
CA THR A 20 -3.25 2.18 19.20
C THR A 20 -2.74 3.57 18.82
N ILE A 21 -1.74 4.10 19.54
CA ILE A 21 -1.18 5.45 19.30
C ILE A 21 0.18 5.39 18.58
N THR A 22 0.75 4.20 18.39
CA THR A 22 1.87 3.98 17.46
C THR A 22 1.35 3.53 16.10
N GLY A 23 0.43 4.33 15.53
CA GLY A 23 0.08 4.26 14.10
C GLY A 23 1.19 4.77 13.18
N LEU A 24 2.46 4.53 13.55
CA LEU A 24 3.60 4.66 12.67
C LEU A 24 4.09 3.24 12.43
N ASP A 25 3.52 2.62 11.40
CA ASP A 25 4.14 1.45 10.80
C ASP A 25 5.61 1.82 10.49
N PRO A 26 6.62 1.11 11.05
CA PRO A 26 8.03 1.38 10.79
C PRO A 26 8.41 1.29 9.31
N GLN A 27 7.52 0.78 8.45
CA GLN A 27 7.76 0.57 7.03
C GLN A 27 7.86 1.87 6.20
N TYR A 28 7.42 3.03 6.69
CA TYR A 28 7.54 4.29 5.92
C TYR A 28 7.92 5.51 6.78
N PRO A 29 9.21 5.66 7.15
CA PRO A 29 9.75 6.99 7.33
C PRO A 29 9.78 7.71 5.97
N HIS A 30 10.08 9.00 5.96
CA HIS A 30 10.33 9.85 4.78
C HIS A 30 9.11 10.66 4.30
N LEU A 31 8.81 11.71 5.07
CA LEU A 31 8.45 12.99 4.46
C LEU A 31 9.66 13.48 3.63
N GLY A 32 9.50 13.61 2.32
CA GLY A 32 10.43 14.33 1.44
C GLY A 32 10.97 13.48 0.29
N ILE A 33 10.34 13.65 -0.88
CA ILE A 33 10.72 13.08 -2.19
C ILE A 33 10.71 11.54 -2.23
N LEU A 34 9.74 10.97 -2.95
CA LEU A 34 9.72 9.53 -3.26
C LEU A 34 10.79 9.23 -4.31
N TRP A 35 12.05 9.11 -3.88
CA TRP A 35 13.09 8.53 -4.71
C TRP A 35 13.09 7.01 -4.57
N CYS A 36 13.51 6.32 -5.62
CA CYS A 36 13.72 4.89 -5.59
C CYS A 36 15.12 4.60 -5.09
N GLU A 37 15.21 3.77 -4.04
CA GLU A 37 16.47 3.19 -3.60
C GLU A 37 17.03 2.27 -4.70
N PRO A 38 18.35 2.04 -4.78
CA PRO A 38 18.91 1.03 -5.67
C PRO A 38 18.21 -0.32 -5.52
N CYS A 39 17.88 -0.93 -6.65
CA CYS A 39 17.12 -2.17 -6.66
C CYS A 39 17.92 -3.34 -6.06
N SER A 40 17.32 -4.00 -5.07
CA SER A 40 17.86 -5.16 -4.38
C SER A 40 16.83 -6.29 -4.46
N LEU A 41 16.95 -7.15 -5.48
CA LEU A 41 15.93 -8.18 -5.76
C LEU A 41 15.77 -9.20 -4.63
N ASP A 42 16.80 -9.42 -3.84
CA ASP A 42 16.80 -10.24 -2.63
C ASP A 42 15.88 -9.69 -1.52
N LYS A 43 15.56 -8.39 -1.56
CA LYS A 43 14.63 -7.73 -0.63
C LYS A 43 13.20 -7.68 -1.15
N CYS A 44 12.95 -8.15 -2.36
CA CYS A 44 11.61 -8.13 -2.93
C CYS A 44 10.71 -9.16 -2.26
N HIS A 45 9.53 -8.71 -1.86
CA HIS A 45 8.43 -9.59 -1.51
C HIS A 45 7.51 -9.72 -2.73
N ASP A 46 7.94 -10.54 -3.69
CA ASP A 46 7.22 -10.69 -4.95
C ASP A 46 5.83 -11.28 -4.71
N ALA A 47 4.84 -10.69 -5.36
CA ALA A 47 3.47 -11.15 -5.22
C ALA A 47 3.30 -12.57 -5.79
N THR A 48 2.81 -13.51 -4.99
CA THR A 48 2.71 -14.92 -5.39
C THR A 48 1.44 -15.21 -6.19
N TYR A 49 0.31 -14.66 -5.75
CA TYR A 49 -1.02 -14.90 -6.34
C TYR A 49 -1.63 -13.58 -6.80
N CYS A 50 -1.69 -13.37 -8.10
CA CYS A 50 -2.24 -12.16 -8.70
C CYS A 50 -3.51 -12.50 -9.49
N LYS A 51 -4.52 -11.63 -9.37
CA LYS A 51 -5.74 -11.68 -10.19
C LYS A 51 -5.42 -11.36 -11.66
N GLY A 52 -4.48 -10.46 -11.89
CA GLY A 52 -3.88 -10.17 -13.19
C GLY A 52 -2.43 -10.67 -13.30
N GLY A 53 -1.68 -10.10 -14.23
CA GLY A 53 -0.25 -10.34 -14.40
C GLY A 53 0.62 -9.79 -13.27
N LYS A 54 1.91 -10.16 -13.30
CA LYS A 54 2.96 -9.59 -12.44
C LYS A 54 3.73 -8.53 -13.20
N ILE A 55 3.73 -7.31 -12.69
CA ILE A 55 4.37 -6.15 -13.31
C ILE A 55 5.38 -5.52 -12.35
N PRO A 56 6.36 -4.74 -12.85
CA PRO A 56 7.26 -4.00 -11.99
C PRO A 56 6.50 -2.97 -11.12
N ASP A 57 6.95 -2.80 -9.88
CA ASP A 57 6.47 -1.76 -8.97
C ASP A 57 6.70 -0.32 -9.51
N ALA A 58 6.39 0.69 -8.70
CA ALA A 58 6.58 2.09 -9.07
C ALA A 58 8.06 2.44 -9.38
N CYS A 59 8.99 1.73 -8.72
CA CYS A 59 10.43 1.90 -8.86
C CYS A 59 11.07 0.99 -9.93
N ASN A 60 10.25 0.17 -10.59
CA ASN A 60 10.67 -0.85 -11.55
C ASN A 60 11.65 -1.89 -10.98
N CYS A 61 11.54 -2.23 -9.69
CA CYS A 61 12.40 -3.23 -9.05
C CYS A 61 11.67 -4.56 -8.82
N CYS A 62 10.71 -4.58 -7.90
CA CYS A 62 10.02 -5.81 -7.48
C CYS A 62 8.81 -6.11 -8.35
N LYS A 63 8.34 -7.37 -8.34
CA LYS A 63 7.12 -7.77 -9.05
C LYS A 63 5.90 -7.68 -8.15
N VAL A 64 4.96 -6.82 -8.55
CA VAL A 64 3.67 -6.61 -7.89
C VAL A 64 2.52 -7.05 -8.79
N CYS A 65 1.34 -7.27 -8.21
CA CYS A 65 0.16 -7.58 -9.01
C CYS A 65 -0.30 -6.36 -9.81
N ALA A 66 -0.58 -6.58 -11.09
CA ALA A 66 -1.25 -5.60 -11.91
C ALA A 66 -2.72 -5.44 -11.48
N ARG A 67 -3.25 -4.23 -11.66
CA ARG A 67 -4.66 -3.92 -11.43
C ARG A 67 -5.47 -4.37 -12.64
N VAL A 68 -6.53 -5.13 -12.39
CA VAL A 68 -7.39 -5.62 -13.48
C VAL A 68 -8.53 -4.64 -13.77
N GLU A 69 -9.34 -4.96 -14.76
CA GLU A 69 -10.50 -4.16 -15.18
C GLU A 69 -11.37 -3.77 -13.96
N ASP A 70 -11.82 -2.50 -13.98
CA ASP A 70 -12.63 -1.87 -12.93
C ASP A 70 -11.94 -1.61 -11.58
N GLU A 71 -10.65 -1.92 -11.44
CA GLU A 71 -9.88 -1.57 -10.24
C GLU A 71 -9.28 -0.16 -10.32
N LEU A 72 -9.16 0.50 -9.16
CA LEU A 72 -8.49 1.80 -9.03
C LEU A 72 -7.03 1.70 -9.49
N CYS A 73 -6.52 2.74 -10.17
CA CYS A 73 -5.15 2.84 -10.67
C CYS A 73 -4.63 4.28 -10.62
N GLY A 74 -3.33 4.45 -10.91
CA GLY A 74 -2.72 5.76 -11.10
C GLY A 74 -2.33 6.45 -9.79
N GLY A 75 -2.64 7.75 -9.71
CA GLY A 75 -2.11 8.67 -8.72
C GLY A 75 -0.64 9.01 -8.94
N LYS A 76 -0.12 9.91 -8.10
CA LYS A 76 1.28 10.29 -8.15
C LYS A 76 2.17 9.05 -7.98
N TRP A 77 3.11 8.89 -8.90
CA TRP A 77 4.05 7.76 -8.92
C TRP A 77 3.38 6.38 -8.98
N TYR A 78 2.15 6.28 -9.49
CA TYR A 78 1.38 5.03 -9.52
C TYR A 78 1.12 4.42 -8.14
N MET A 79 0.99 5.24 -7.10
CA MET A 79 0.71 4.77 -5.74
C MET A 79 -0.56 3.92 -5.62
N TRP A 80 -1.52 4.06 -6.56
CA TRP A 80 -2.72 3.24 -6.63
C TRP A 80 -2.59 2.03 -7.56
N GLY A 81 -1.40 1.79 -8.10
CA GLY A 81 -1.09 0.67 -8.98
C GLY A 81 -1.16 1.00 -10.47
N LYS A 82 -0.63 0.07 -11.27
CA LYS A 82 -0.62 0.10 -12.73
C LYS A 82 -1.55 -1.00 -13.25
N CYS A 83 -2.23 -0.74 -14.35
CA CYS A 83 -3.15 -1.70 -14.95
C CYS A 83 -2.41 -2.85 -15.63
N ASP A 84 -3.11 -3.98 -15.76
CA ASP A 84 -2.61 -5.17 -16.44
C ASP A 84 -2.48 -4.98 -17.96
N GLN A 85 -1.82 -5.93 -18.61
CA GLN A 85 -1.63 -5.90 -20.06
C GLN A 85 -2.98 -5.80 -20.80
N GLY A 86 -3.06 -4.88 -21.77
CA GLY A 86 -4.28 -4.63 -22.56
C GLY A 86 -5.28 -3.68 -21.88
N LEU A 87 -4.96 -3.17 -20.69
CA LEU A 87 -5.74 -2.16 -19.99
C LEU A 87 -4.98 -0.83 -19.91
N TYR A 88 -5.72 0.28 -19.87
CA TYR A 88 -5.17 1.61 -19.58
C TYR A 88 -5.83 2.19 -18.32
N CYS A 89 -5.13 3.11 -17.67
CA CYS A 89 -5.68 3.81 -16.50
C CYS A 89 -6.47 5.04 -16.94
N ASP A 90 -7.79 4.98 -16.86
CA ASP A 90 -8.68 6.10 -17.17
C ASP A 90 -8.75 7.08 -15.98
N VAL A 91 -8.01 8.18 -16.10
CA VAL A 91 -7.91 9.24 -15.08
C VAL A 91 -8.92 10.38 -15.26
N THR A 92 -9.97 10.19 -16.06
CA THR A 92 -10.98 11.25 -16.32
C THR A 92 -11.65 11.75 -15.04
N GLY A 93 -11.77 10.91 -13.99
CA GLY A 93 -12.28 11.30 -12.67
C GLY A 93 -11.21 11.85 -11.70
N GLY A 94 -9.94 11.87 -12.11
CA GLY A 94 -8.82 12.35 -11.30
C GLY A 94 -8.57 13.86 -11.45
N THR A 95 -7.65 14.37 -10.64
CA THR A 95 -7.17 15.76 -10.74
C THR A 95 -5.68 15.79 -11.03
N TRP A 96 -5.14 16.95 -11.39
CA TRP A 96 -3.69 17.09 -11.58
C TRP A 96 -2.88 16.78 -10.31
N SER A 97 -3.40 17.18 -9.15
CA SER A 97 -2.76 16.91 -7.85
C SER A 97 -2.92 15.46 -7.40
N ASP A 98 -3.86 14.73 -8.00
CA ASP A 98 -4.22 13.35 -7.68
C ASP A 98 -4.81 12.63 -8.91
N PRO A 99 -3.97 12.17 -9.85
CA PRO A 99 -4.40 11.59 -11.12
C PRO A 99 -4.81 10.12 -10.94
N ARG A 100 -5.75 9.86 -10.02
CA ARG A 100 -6.38 8.56 -9.83
C ARG A 100 -7.34 8.25 -10.96
N GLY A 101 -7.44 6.97 -11.29
CA GLY A 101 -8.31 6.49 -12.35
C GLY A 101 -8.81 5.07 -12.10
N VAL A 102 -9.43 4.49 -13.12
CA VAL A 102 -9.91 3.10 -13.12
C VAL A 102 -9.36 2.39 -14.34
N CYS A 103 -8.96 1.12 -14.19
CA CYS A 103 -8.48 0.33 -15.32
C CYS A 103 -9.62 0.01 -16.29
N ARG A 104 -9.42 0.36 -17.56
CA ARG A 104 -10.37 0.16 -18.66
C ARG A 104 -9.69 -0.57 -19.82
N LYS A 105 -10.47 -1.32 -20.60
CA LYS A 105 -9.99 -1.94 -21.84
C LYS A 105 -9.64 -0.87 -22.86
N THR A 106 -8.47 -1.00 -23.50
CA THR A 106 -8.18 -0.23 -24.70
C THR A 106 -9.20 -0.60 -25.79
N ALA A 107 -9.83 0.38 -26.43
CA ALA A 107 -10.72 0.10 -27.55
C ALA A 107 -9.93 -0.66 -28.64
N ALA A 108 -10.49 -1.78 -29.10
CA ALA A 108 -9.90 -2.64 -30.12
C ALA A 108 -9.93 -1.99 -31.51
#